data_AF-A9UTU4-F1
#
_entry.id   AF-A9UTU4-F1
#
_cell.length_a   1.000
_cell.length_b   1.000
_cell.length_c   1.000
_cell.angle_alpha   90.00
_cell.angle_beta   90.00
_cell.angle_gamma   90.00
#
_symmetry.space_group_name_H-M   'P 1'
#
loop_
_entity.id
_entity.type
_entity.pdbx_description
1 polymer ?
#
loop_
_entity_poly.entity_id
_entity_poly.type
_entity_poly.pdbx_seq_one_letter_code
_entity_poly.pdbx_strand_id
1 'polypeptide(L)'
;MAAQTRSLVGWWVSSRSARWPRALLGPLFLLLSLLNVGHGMHAKPTQVLNALAKDNTLCYGSGLANGRAESIFVGVSGQDQAHRGLLQFAPTLHAAPPGSVLRNVTLSLYVLQAGSTAPTQVSLHRVQQPWGEGTSQASGGECAPATADDATWSYTYYGNRTRWQTPGGDFDPSPLVNLTLTAANQFYNFSSPALSALVNDWLTGQQPNFGLLLKQQNESLPGLARKFASKDAADVNVQPRVLLSFLLVSPTSHPCACPCPTLTKLHPAQCPKGHPAAQLTALHASPRPQPRSRAPNRHRTARSANVIDRNLLLACVPWALCYLPPQVAIFFGNA
;
A
#
# COMPACT_ATOMS: atom_id res chain seq x y z
N MET A 1 -3.09 54.11 -72.71
CA MET A 1 -4.50 54.12 -72.26
C MET A 1 -4.47 53.52 -70.86
N ALA A 2 -4.51 54.31 -69.77
CA ALA A 2 -5.66 55.09 -69.26
C ALA A 2 -6.77 54.16 -68.69
N ALA A 3 -7.29 54.33 -67.47
CA ALA A 3 -6.91 55.24 -66.38
C ALA A 3 -7.43 54.71 -65.02
N GLN A 4 -6.96 55.28 -63.91
CA GLN A 4 -7.44 54.99 -62.54
C GLN A 4 -8.69 55.81 -62.16
N THR A 5 -9.56 55.22 -61.34
CA THR A 5 -10.47 55.88 -60.37
C THR A 5 -10.68 54.89 -59.20
N ARG A 6 -10.33 55.17 -57.92
CA ARG A 6 -10.93 56.11 -56.94
C ARG A 6 -12.44 55.87 -56.74
N SER A 7 -13.06 55.93 -55.55
CA SER A 7 -12.70 56.25 -54.14
C SER A 7 -13.84 55.69 -53.24
N LEU A 8 -13.90 55.69 -51.90
CA LEU A 8 -13.26 56.38 -50.75
C LEU A 8 -12.79 55.30 -49.72
N VAL A 9 -12.07 55.51 -48.59
CA VAL A 9 -11.77 56.64 -47.66
C VAL A 9 -12.81 56.94 -46.56
N GLY A 10 -12.54 56.39 -45.37
CA GLY A 10 -12.51 57.08 -44.07
C GLY A 10 -13.62 58.06 -43.68
N TRP A 11 -14.42 57.67 -42.68
CA TRP A 11 -15.18 58.60 -41.84
C TRP A 11 -14.50 58.84 -40.50
N TRP A 12 -13.95 60.03 -40.35
CA TRP A 12 -13.62 60.63 -39.05
C TRP A 12 -14.92 61.15 -38.42
N VAL A 13 -15.20 60.81 -37.16
CA VAL A 13 -16.18 61.53 -36.34
C VAL A 13 -15.54 61.91 -35.01
N SER A 14 -15.84 63.12 -34.56
CA SER A 14 -15.04 63.89 -33.62
C SER A 14 -15.01 63.36 -32.18
N SER A 15 -13.87 63.58 -31.54
CA SER A 15 -13.72 63.59 -30.10
C SER A 15 -14.71 64.56 -29.45
N ARG A 16 -15.45 64.07 -28.44
CA ARG A 16 -16.16 64.93 -27.48
C ARG A 16 -15.74 64.59 -26.06
N SER A 17 -15.10 65.55 -25.42
CA SER A 17 -14.64 65.49 -24.04
C SER A 17 -15.82 65.62 -23.07
N ALA A 18 -16.39 64.49 -22.65
CA ALA A 18 -17.38 64.45 -21.58
C ALA A 18 -16.67 64.58 -20.21
N ARG A 19 -16.94 65.68 -19.51
CA ARG A 19 -16.37 65.99 -18.20
C ARG A 19 -17.04 65.15 -17.12
N TRP A 20 -16.26 64.60 -16.20
CA TRP A 20 -16.76 63.89 -15.01
C TRP A 20 -17.24 64.90 -13.95
N PRO A 21 -18.51 64.85 -13.51
CA PRO A 21 -18.93 65.50 -12.28
C PRO A 21 -18.66 64.56 -11.09
N ARG A 22 -17.90 65.05 -10.10
CA ARG A 22 -17.81 64.42 -8.78
C ARG A 22 -19.09 64.76 -7.99
N ALA A 23 -19.83 63.77 -7.55
CA ALA A 23 -20.88 63.93 -6.55
C ALA A 23 -20.82 62.78 -5.55
N LEU A 24 -20.75 63.12 -4.26
CA LEU A 24 -20.81 62.19 -3.14
C LEU A 24 -22.27 61.77 -2.88
N LEU A 25 -22.49 60.55 -2.40
CA LEU A 25 -23.44 60.20 -1.32
C LEU A 25 -23.32 58.69 -1.02
N GLY A 26 -23.44 58.33 0.26
CA GLY A 26 -23.12 56.99 0.77
C GLY A 26 -24.34 56.05 0.97
N PRO A 27 -24.39 55.28 2.07
CA PRO A 27 -24.21 53.84 1.92
C PRO A 27 -25.36 52.99 2.50
N LEU A 28 -25.85 52.01 1.74
CA LEU A 28 -26.48 50.80 2.30
C LEU A 28 -26.69 49.73 1.21
N PHE A 29 -25.91 48.64 1.22
CA PHE A 29 -26.32 47.38 0.58
C PHE A 29 -25.92 46.21 1.48
N LEU A 30 -26.92 45.41 1.88
CA LEU A 30 -26.72 44.24 2.74
C LEU A 30 -25.82 43.22 2.05
N LEU A 31 -24.73 42.86 2.74
CA LEU A 31 -23.84 41.80 2.32
C LEU A 31 -24.45 40.46 2.76
N LEU A 32 -25.26 39.85 1.90
CA LEU A 32 -25.82 38.51 2.14
C LEU A 32 -24.75 37.44 1.89
N SER A 33 -23.77 37.37 2.80
CA SER A 33 -22.72 36.34 2.75
C SER A 33 -23.29 34.97 3.12
N LEU A 34 -23.84 34.28 2.13
CA LEU A 34 -24.04 32.84 2.16
C LEU A 34 -22.67 32.17 2.37
N LEU A 35 -22.39 31.75 3.60
CA LEU A 35 -21.33 30.76 3.85
C LEU A 35 -21.77 29.44 3.24
N ASN A 36 -21.44 29.26 1.96
CA ASN A 36 -21.13 27.91 1.48
C ASN A 36 -19.94 27.43 2.29
N VAL A 37 -20.21 26.62 3.33
CA VAL A 37 -19.19 25.77 3.95
C VAL A 37 -18.87 24.68 2.93
N GLY A 38 -18.08 25.08 1.93
CA GLY A 38 -17.37 24.15 1.06
C GLY A 38 -16.55 23.27 1.98
N HIS A 39 -16.97 22.02 2.12
CA HIS A 39 -16.21 21.02 2.86
C HIS A 39 -14.94 20.78 2.07
N GLY A 40 -13.91 21.57 2.37
CA GLY A 40 -12.63 21.49 1.70
C GLY A 40 -12.09 20.08 1.89
N MET A 41 -12.12 19.29 0.82
CA MET A 41 -11.42 18.02 0.76
C MET A 41 -9.94 18.33 0.87
N HIS A 42 -9.43 18.34 2.11
CA HIS A 42 -8.02 18.50 2.39
C HIS A 42 -7.29 17.35 1.73
N ALA A 43 -6.49 17.68 0.70
CA ALA A 43 -5.55 16.74 0.13
C ALA A 43 -4.62 16.25 1.26
N LYS A 44 -4.65 14.94 1.53
CA LYS A 44 -3.85 14.30 2.58
C LYS A 44 -2.58 13.68 1.97
N PRO A 45 -1.58 13.29 2.78
CA PRO A 45 -0.24 13.07 2.31
C PRO A 45 -0.18 11.88 1.37
N THR A 46 0.61 12.07 0.33
CA THR A 46 1.04 11.02 -0.58
C THR A 46 2.26 10.34 0.03
N GLN A 47 2.17 9.04 0.32
CA GLN A 47 3.34 8.26 0.71
C GLN A 47 4.02 7.68 -0.54
N VAL A 48 5.32 7.92 -0.66
CA VAL A 48 6.20 7.25 -1.63
C VAL A 48 6.99 6.20 -0.86
N LEU A 49 6.97 4.96 -1.32
CA LEU A 49 7.71 3.85 -0.71
C LEU A 49 8.49 3.09 -1.80
N ASN A 50 9.73 2.68 -1.49
CA ASN A 50 10.38 1.56 -2.18
C ASN A 50 9.69 0.29 -1.66
N ALA A 51 8.59 -0.07 -2.31
CA ALA A 51 7.52 -0.86 -1.71
C ALA A 51 7.32 -2.24 -2.35
N LEU A 52 8.35 -2.81 -2.98
CA LEU A 52 8.36 -4.23 -3.34
C LEU A 52 9.09 -5.02 -2.26
N ALA A 53 8.43 -6.01 -1.68
CA ALA A 53 9.11 -7.00 -0.83
C ALA A 53 9.74 -8.12 -1.67
N LYS A 54 9.10 -8.45 -2.81
CA LYS A 54 9.66 -9.39 -3.77
C LYS A 54 9.45 -8.94 -5.21
N ASP A 55 10.39 -9.28 -6.08
CA ASP A 55 10.21 -9.32 -7.53
C ASP A 55 10.98 -10.48 -8.17
N ASN A 56 10.52 -10.92 -9.33
CA ASN A 56 11.14 -12.01 -10.10
C ASN A 56 10.70 -11.93 -11.57
N THR A 57 11.55 -12.40 -12.47
CA THR A 57 11.16 -12.71 -13.86
C THR A 57 10.82 -14.20 -13.99
N LEU A 58 9.57 -14.53 -14.32
CA LEU A 58 9.21 -15.84 -14.85
C LEU A 58 9.67 -15.94 -16.30
N CYS A 59 10.49 -16.94 -16.62
CA CYS A 59 11.06 -17.11 -17.95
C CYS A 59 10.57 -18.43 -18.55
N TYR A 60 10.04 -18.38 -19.78
CA TYR A 60 9.58 -19.57 -20.48
C TYR A 60 10.71 -20.59 -20.64
N GLY A 61 10.39 -21.88 -20.46
CA GLY A 61 11.35 -22.97 -20.42
C GLY A 61 11.39 -23.71 -19.07
N SER A 62 12.31 -24.64 -18.93
CA SER A 62 12.45 -25.50 -17.76
C SER A 62 13.45 -24.95 -16.74
N GLY A 63 12.99 -24.58 -15.55
CA GLY A 63 13.88 -24.26 -14.43
C GLY A 63 14.66 -22.95 -14.59
N LEU A 64 14.08 -21.95 -15.25
CA LEU A 64 14.67 -20.61 -15.41
C LEU A 64 13.88 -19.56 -14.63
N ALA A 65 14.61 -18.63 -14.01
CA ALA A 65 14.09 -17.51 -13.23
C ALA A 65 15.09 -16.33 -13.23
N ASN A 66 14.67 -15.18 -12.72
CA ASN A 66 15.58 -14.06 -12.48
C ASN A 66 15.10 -13.24 -11.27
N GLY A 67 15.34 -13.77 -10.06
CA GLY A 67 14.84 -13.23 -8.78
C GLY A 67 15.74 -12.17 -8.13
N ARG A 68 17.05 -12.16 -8.44
CA ARG A 68 18.05 -11.22 -7.87
C ARG A 68 18.70 -10.30 -8.90
N ALA A 69 18.23 -10.27 -10.15
CA ALA A 69 18.74 -9.31 -11.12
C ALA A 69 18.27 -7.89 -10.85
N GLU A 70 19.11 -6.93 -11.23
CA GLU A 70 18.80 -5.50 -11.29
C GLU A 70 17.66 -5.15 -12.27
N SER A 71 17.02 -6.14 -12.90
CA SER A 71 16.01 -5.91 -13.93
C SER A 71 14.99 -7.03 -14.03
N ILE A 72 13.77 -6.64 -14.40
CA ILE A 72 12.62 -7.53 -14.64
C ILE A 72 12.30 -7.51 -16.13
N PHE A 73 12.18 -8.68 -16.75
CA PHE A 73 11.87 -8.78 -18.18
C PHE A 73 10.39 -9.11 -18.40
N VAL A 74 9.78 -8.44 -19.38
CA VAL A 74 8.37 -8.60 -19.70
C VAL A 74 8.19 -8.61 -21.22
N GLY A 75 7.54 -9.65 -21.74
CA GLY A 75 7.34 -9.87 -23.17
C GLY A 75 8.28 -10.90 -23.78
N VAL A 76 8.27 -10.98 -25.11
CA VAL A 76 9.12 -11.93 -25.85
C VAL A 76 10.45 -11.27 -26.21
N SER A 77 11.55 -11.94 -25.85
CA SER A 77 12.91 -11.51 -26.18
C SER A 77 13.21 -11.66 -27.69
N GLY A 78 14.44 -11.35 -28.11
CA GLY A 78 14.89 -11.62 -29.48
C GLY A 78 15.16 -13.11 -29.77
N GLN A 79 15.02 -13.99 -28.77
CA GLN A 79 15.29 -15.44 -28.85
C GLN A 79 13.99 -16.25 -28.65
N ASP A 80 12.83 -15.68 -29.01
CA ASP A 80 11.48 -16.26 -28.85
C ASP A 80 11.10 -16.71 -27.41
N GLN A 81 11.88 -16.33 -26.40
CA GLN A 81 11.59 -16.62 -25.00
C GLN A 81 10.60 -15.60 -24.44
N ALA A 82 9.46 -16.05 -23.92
CA ALA A 82 8.50 -15.21 -23.22
C ALA A 82 8.90 -15.00 -21.75
N HIS A 83 8.78 -13.75 -21.27
CA HIS A 83 9.07 -13.35 -19.90
C HIS A 83 7.87 -12.64 -19.27
N ARG A 84 7.61 -12.88 -17.99
CA ARG A 84 6.59 -12.19 -17.18
C ARG A 84 7.20 -11.72 -15.87
N GLY A 85 6.89 -10.51 -15.45
CA GLY A 85 7.31 -9.99 -14.15
C GLY A 85 6.34 -10.42 -13.05
N LEU A 86 6.86 -10.80 -11.88
CA LEU A 86 6.11 -10.92 -10.63
C LEU A 86 6.57 -9.81 -9.68
N LEU A 87 5.63 -9.15 -9.00
CA LEU A 87 5.87 -8.02 -8.11
C LEU A 87 5.01 -8.19 -6.84
N GLN A 88 5.59 -8.45 -5.68
CA GLN A 88 4.85 -8.47 -4.40
C GLN A 88 5.10 -7.18 -3.65
N PHE A 89 4.02 -6.46 -3.32
CA PHE A 89 4.15 -5.23 -2.53
C PHE A 89 4.55 -5.56 -1.08
N ALA A 90 5.27 -4.64 -0.45
CA ALA A 90 5.84 -4.82 0.88
C ALA A 90 4.77 -4.84 1.99
N PRO A 91 4.97 -5.60 3.08
CA PRO A 91 4.06 -5.59 4.23
C PRO A 91 4.02 -4.22 4.94
N THR A 92 4.95 -3.31 4.66
CA THR A 92 4.98 -1.95 5.21
C THR A 92 3.89 -1.03 4.64
N LEU A 93 3.15 -1.44 3.60
CA LEU A 93 1.97 -0.69 3.10
C LEU A 93 0.93 -0.39 4.19
N HIS A 94 0.86 -1.21 5.23
CA HIS A 94 -0.08 -1.04 6.36
C HIS A 94 0.17 0.22 7.21
N ALA A 95 1.22 1.01 6.93
CA ALA A 95 1.50 2.31 7.55
C ALA A 95 0.55 3.45 7.08
N ALA A 96 -0.72 3.13 6.79
CA ALA A 96 -1.74 4.10 6.44
C ALA A 96 -1.99 5.07 7.62
N PRO A 97 -2.09 6.40 7.38
CA PRO A 97 -2.38 7.35 8.44
C PRO A 97 -3.70 7.01 9.17
N PRO A 98 -3.76 7.04 10.51
CA PRO A 98 -5.00 6.82 11.26
C PRO A 98 -6.14 7.73 10.78
N GLY A 99 -7.36 7.17 10.73
CA GLY A 99 -8.55 7.88 10.24
C GLY A 99 -8.48 8.27 8.75
N SER A 100 -7.71 7.56 7.94
CA SER A 100 -7.65 7.80 6.48
C SER A 100 -8.13 6.61 5.66
N VAL A 101 -8.64 6.91 4.47
CA VAL A 101 -9.08 5.92 3.47
C VAL A 101 -8.17 6.00 2.25
N LEU A 102 -7.82 4.85 1.69
CA LEU A 102 -7.04 4.78 0.45
C LEU A 102 -7.86 5.35 -0.71
N ARG A 103 -7.32 6.32 -1.43
CA ARG A 103 -8.00 7.00 -2.54
C ARG A 103 -7.44 6.65 -3.91
N ASN A 104 -6.11 6.49 -4.01
CA ASN A 104 -5.48 6.03 -5.24
C ASN A 104 -4.18 5.29 -4.95
N VAL A 105 -3.86 4.33 -5.83
CA VAL A 105 -2.56 3.68 -5.92
C VAL A 105 -1.96 3.94 -7.29
N THR A 106 -0.69 4.31 -7.31
CA THR A 106 0.13 4.30 -8.54
C THR A 106 1.37 3.45 -8.31
N LEU A 107 1.56 2.44 -9.14
CA LEU A 107 2.82 1.71 -9.25
C LEU A 107 3.64 2.35 -10.37
N SER A 108 4.79 2.90 -10.04
CA SER A 108 5.72 3.53 -10.98
C SER A 108 6.88 2.58 -11.26
N LEU A 109 7.00 2.11 -12.51
CA LEU A 109 8.08 1.23 -12.96
C LEU A 109 8.92 1.94 -14.03
N TYR A 110 10.24 1.90 -13.89
CA TYR A 110 11.16 2.47 -14.89
C TYR A 110 11.48 1.45 -15.97
N VAL A 111 11.34 1.81 -17.25
CA VAL A 111 11.79 0.98 -18.39
C VAL A 111 13.23 1.36 -18.72
N LEU A 112 14.18 0.50 -18.36
CA LEU A 112 15.61 0.66 -18.67
C LEU A 112 15.90 0.49 -20.17
N GLN A 113 15.22 -0.47 -20.82
CA GLN A 113 15.48 -0.81 -22.21
C GLN A 113 14.24 -1.40 -22.88
N ALA A 114 14.14 -1.24 -24.19
CA ALA A 114 13.13 -1.87 -25.03
C ALA A 114 13.82 -2.56 -26.21
N GLY A 115 13.32 -3.74 -26.62
CA GLY A 115 13.78 -4.41 -27.84
C GLY A 115 13.29 -3.71 -29.13
N SER A 116 12.26 -2.87 -29.04
CA SER A 116 11.69 -2.13 -30.16
C SER A 116 11.10 -0.78 -29.72
N THR A 117 11.06 0.18 -30.65
CA THR A 117 10.34 1.46 -30.52
C THR A 117 8.84 1.35 -30.79
N ALA A 118 8.36 0.20 -31.30
CA ALA A 118 6.94 -0.04 -31.53
C ALA A 118 6.13 0.08 -30.22
N PRO A 119 4.96 0.73 -30.21
CA PRO A 119 4.09 0.75 -29.03
C PRO A 119 3.73 -0.66 -28.57
N THR A 120 3.80 -0.92 -27.27
CA THR A 120 3.57 -2.25 -26.70
C THR A 120 2.62 -2.18 -25.51
N GLN A 121 1.53 -2.93 -25.56
CA GLN A 121 0.56 -2.97 -24.47
C GLN A 121 0.97 -3.97 -23.39
N VAL A 122 1.12 -3.48 -22.16
CA VAL A 122 1.49 -4.25 -20.97
C VAL A 122 0.38 -4.14 -19.93
N SER A 123 0.07 -5.25 -19.30
CA SER A 123 -1.05 -5.44 -18.38
C SER A 123 -0.56 -5.86 -17.00
N LEU A 124 -1.19 -5.33 -15.95
CA LEU A 124 -1.10 -5.82 -14.59
C LEU A 124 -2.28 -6.75 -14.28
N HIS A 125 -2.00 -7.91 -13.71
CA HIS A 125 -2.97 -8.89 -13.25
C HIS A 125 -2.75 -9.21 -11.77
N ARG A 126 -3.80 -9.59 -11.04
CA ARG A 126 -3.70 -10.03 -9.65
C ARG A 126 -3.19 -11.47 -9.60
N VAL A 127 -2.13 -11.75 -8.84
CA VAL A 127 -1.66 -13.13 -8.62
C VAL A 127 -2.59 -13.84 -7.63
N GLN A 128 -2.90 -15.11 -7.89
CA GLN A 128 -3.88 -15.88 -7.12
C GLN A 128 -3.27 -16.88 -6.13
N GLN A 129 -1.94 -17.09 -6.16
CA GLN A 129 -1.23 -18.03 -5.29
C GLN A 129 0.08 -17.43 -4.75
N PRO A 130 0.56 -17.88 -3.56
CA PRO A 130 1.88 -17.50 -3.06
C PRO A 130 3.00 -18.06 -3.94
N TRP A 131 4.08 -17.30 -4.06
CA TRP A 131 5.25 -17.62 -4.86
C TRP A 131 6.52 -17.10 -4.18
N GLY A 132 7.68 -17.66 -4.54
CA GLY A 132 8.96 -17.30 -3.95
C GLY A 132 9.90 -16.52 -4.87
N GLU A 133 10.83 -15.82 -4.25
CA GLU A 133 11.98 -15.18 -4.91
C GLU A 133 13.23 -15.87 -4.35
N GLY A 134 14.03 -16.45 -5.23
CA GLY A 134 15.30 -17.09 -4.87
C GLY A 134 16.48 -16.17 -5.18
N THR A 135 17.64 -16.79 -5.44
CA THR A 135 18.89 -16.08 -5.75
C THR A 135 19.34 -16.25 -7.20
N SER A 136 18.45 -16.65 -8.11
CA SER A 136 18.76 -16.69 -9.54
C SER A 136 19.02 -15.27 -10.08
N GLN A 137 20.14 -15.09 -10.78
CA GLN A 137 20.52 -13.80 -11.35
C GLN A 137 21.23 -13.98 -12.69
N ALA A 138 20.73 -13.34 -13.73
CA ALA A 138 21.37 -13.21 -15.04
C ALA A 138 21.50 -11.74 -15.45
N SER A 139 22.59 -11.41 -16.15
CA SER A 139 22.81 -10.12 -16.79
C SER A 139 22.29 -10.12 -18.24
N GLY A 140 22.26 -8.95 -18.88
CA GLY A 140 22.18 -8.85 -20.35
C GLY A 140 20.81 -9.08 -21.03
N GLY A 141 19.81 -9.67 -20.38
CA GLY A 141 18.51 -9.97 -21.01
C GLY A 141 18.00 -11.38 -20.76
N GLU A 142 18.87 -12.25 -20.26
CA GLU A 142 18.63 -13.67 -20.09
C GLU A 142 18.03 -13.97 -18.70
N CYS A 143 17.84 -15.27 -18.43
CA CYS A 143 17.45 -15.78 -17.12
C CYS A 143 18.43 -16.85 -16.67
N ALA A 144 18.60 -16.98 -15.36
CA ALA A 144 19.52 -17.94 -14.76
C ALA A 144 18.81 -19.25 -14.41
N PRO A 145 19.58 -20.35 -14.19
CA PRO A 145 19.07 -21.54 -13.51
C PRO A 145 18.40 -21.16 -12.18
N ALA A 146 17.18 -21.63 -11.99
CA ALA A 146 16.38 -21.34 -10.82
C ALA A 146 16.94 -22.00 -9.55
N THR A 147 16.90 -21.27 -8.44
CA THR A 147 17.29 -21.73 -7.10
C THR A 147 16.06 -22.15 -6.30
N ALA A 148 16.24 -22.64 -5.07
CA ALA A 148 15.19 -23.32 -4.32
C ALA A 148 13.91 -22.49 -4.10
N ASP A 149 14.04 -21.20 -3.83
CA ASP A 149 12.89 -20.32 -3.59
C ASP A 149 12.38 -19.62 -4.84
N ASP A 150 13.00 -19.78 -6.01
CA ASP A 150 12.55 -19.08 -7.23
C ASP A 150 11.20 -19.59 -7.74
N ALA A 151 10.31 -18.65 -8.08
CA ALA A 151 9.23 -18.90 -9.01
C ALA A 151 9.77 -19.02 -10.45
N THR A 152 9.24 -19.98 -11.20
CA THR A 152 9.58 -20.24 -12.61
C THR A 152 8.30 -20.38 -13.42
N TRP A 153 8.40 -20.54 -14.75
CA TRP A 153 7.21 -20.76 -15.58
C TRP A 153 6.34 -21.95 -15.13
N SER A 154 6.92 -22.98 -14.48
CA SER A 154 6.17 -24.17 -14.04
C SER A 154 5.93 -24.26 -12.53
N TYR A 155 6.61 -23.45 -11.72
CA TYR A 155 6.63 -23.61 -10.25
C TYR A 155 6.47 -22.27 -9.53
N THR A 156 5.68 -22.24 -8.46
CA THR A 156 5.60 -21.13 -7.51
C THR A 156 6.83 -21.09 -6.60
N TYR A 157 7.38 -22.26 -6.29
CA TYR A 157 8.61 -22.49 -5.53
C TYR A 157 9.36 -23.67 -6.16
N TYR A 158 10.48 -23.42 -6.81
CA TYR A 158 11.17 -24.41 -7.64
C TYR A 158 11.77 -25.59 -6.85
N GLY A 159 12.32 -25.35 -5.67
CA GLY A 159 13.01 -26.33 -4.84
C GLY A 159 12.10 -27.41 -4.26
N ASN A 160 10.92 -27.02 -3.75
CA ASN A 160 9.92 -27.95 -3.23
C ASN A 160 8.97 -28.50 -4.31
N ARG A 161 9.13 -28.06 -5.58
CA ARG A 161 8.32 -28.45 -6.75
C ARG A 161 6.83 -28.11 -6.63
N THR A 162 6.46 -27.10 -5.84
CA THR A 162 5.10 -26.56 -5.83
C THR A 162 4.80 -25.87 -7.15
N ARG A 163 3.72 -26.27 -7.82
CA ARG A 163 3.37 -25.82 -9.18
C ARG A 163 2.31 -24.72 -9.17
N TRP A 164 2.36 -23.87 -10.18
CA TRP A 164 1.17 -23.16 -10.65
C TRP A 164 0.15 -24.17 -11.19
N GLN A 165 -1.14 -23.87 -11.13
CA GLN A 165 -2.18 -24.63 -11.82
C GLN A 165 -2.04 -24.46 -13.35
N THR A 166 -1.73 -23.23 -13.79
CA THR A 166 -1.47 -22.90 -15.19
C THR A 166 -0.02 -22.43 -15.38
N PRO A 167 0.76 -23.03 -16.30
CA PRO A 167 2.12 -22.56 -16.60
C PRO A 167 2.17 -21.08 -17.01
N GLY A 168 3.16 -20.37 -16.48
CA GLY A 168 3.35 -18.93 -16.64
C GLY A 168 2.72 -18.07 -15.55
N GLY A 169 2.19 -18.68 -14.49
CA GLY A 169 1.63 -17.99 -13.32
C GLY A 169 0.11 -18.11 -13.23
N ASP A 170 -0.40 -18.29 -12.01
CA ASP A 170 -1.83 -18.26 -11.72
C ASP A 170 -2.25 -16.81 -11.41
N PHE A 171 -2.99 -16.20 -12.32
CA PHE A 171 -3.43 -14.81 -12.21
C PHE A 171 -4.87 -14.62 -12.67
N ASP A 172 -5.49 -13.54 -12.18
CA ASP A 172 -6.82 -13.11 -12.60
C ASP A 172 -6.79 -12.63 -14.07
N PRO A 173 -7.51 -13.26 -15.01
CA PRO A 173 -7.45 -12.88 -16.42
C PRO A 173 -7.97 -11.46 -16.67
N SER A 174 -8.77 -10.90 -15.76
CA SER A 174 -9.18 -9.50 -15.81
C SER A 174 -7.99 -8.58 -15.44
N PRO A 175 -7.51 -7.71 -16.36
CA PRO A 175 -6.39 -6.84 -16.07
C PRO A 175 -6.83 -5.70 -15.13
N LEU A 176 -6.05 -5.49 -14.07
CA LEU A 176 -6.20 -4.35 -13.15
C LEU A 176 -5.87 -3.03 -13.85
N VAL A 177 -4.83 -3.05 -14.71
CA VAL A 177 -4.34 -1.91 -15.48
C VAL A 177 -3.88 -2.42 -16.83
N ASN A 178 -4.19 -1.68 -17.90
CA ASN A 178 -3.59 -1.82 -19.22
C ASN A 178 -2.88 -0.51 -19.57
N LEU A 179 -1.61 -0.57 -20.00
CA LEU A 179 -0.82 0.61 -20.32
C LEU A 179 0.02 0.37 -21.58
N THR A 180 0.01 1.35 -22.49
CA THR A 180 0.84 1.32 -23.70
C THR A 180 2.20 1.95 -23.43
N LEU A 181 3.25 1.16 -23.61
CA LEU A 181 4.63 1.57 -23.47
C LEU A 181 5.20 1.95 -24.85
N THR A 182 5.87 3.09 -24.92
CA THR A 182 6.24 3.77 -26.18
C THR A 182 7.75 3.96 -26.34
N ALA A 183 8.49 4.16 -25.25
CA ALA A 183 9.95 4.31 -25.27
C ALA A 183 10.59 3.80 -23.97
N ALA A 184 11.92 3.65 -23.98
CA ALA A 184 12.71 3.35 -22.79
C ALA A 184 13.17 4.65 -22.08
N ASN A 185 13.97 4.50 -21.03
CA ASN A 185 14.56 5.56 -20.21
C ASN A 185 13.56 6.48 -19.50
N GLN A 186 12.41 5.94 -19.09
CA GLN A 186 11.38 6.70 -18.36
C GLN A 186 10.53 5.82 -17.42
N PHE A 187 9.87 6.49 -16.48
CA PHE A 187 8.84 5.88 -15.63
C PHE A 187 7.50 5.74 -16.36
N TYR A 188 6.85 4.60 -16.12
CA TYR A 188 5.47 4.35 -16.48
C TYR A 188 4.63 4.15 -15.22
N ASN A 189 3.50 4.86 -15.16
CA ASN A 189 2.63 4.94 -13.99
C ASN A 189 1.39 4.07 -14.21
N PHE A 190 1.34 2.93 -13.54
CA PHE A 190 0.21 2.03 -13.55
C PHE A 190 -0.74 2.40 -12.41
N SER A 191 -1.95 2.85 -12.74
CA SER A 191 -2.95 3.26 -11.76
C SER A 191 -4.36 2.97 -12.29
N SER A 192 -5.25 2.51 -11.41
CA SER A 192 -6.68 2.31 -11.72
C SER A 192 -7.52 2.19 -10.45
N PRO A 193 -8.87 2.32 -10.55
CA PRO A 193 -9.76 1.98 -9.46
C PRO A 193 -9.65 0.52 -9.01
N ALA A 194 -9.46 -0.41 -9.95
CA ALA A 194 -9.34 -1.84 -9.65
C ALA A 194 -8.06 -2.19 -8.87
N LEU A 195 -6.92 -1.57 -9.24
CA LEU A 195 -5.68 -1.69 -8.49
C LEU A 195 -5.82 -1.09 -7.08
N SER A 196 -6.49 0.06 -6.96
CA SER A 196 -6.71 0.72 -5.69
C SER A 196 -7.63 -0.09 -4.75
N ALA A 197 -8.67 -0.73 -5.30
CA ALA A 197 -9.55 -1.63 -4.55
C ALA A 197 -8.77 -2.86 -4.05
N LEU A 198 -7.98 -3.52 -4.90
CA LEU A 198 -7.18 -4.68 -4.50
C LEU A 198 -6.18 -4.35 -3.38
N VAL A 199 -5.51 -3.21 -3.45
CA VAL A 199 -4.59 -2.80 -2.37
C VAL A 199 -5.36 -2.45 -1.10
N ASN A 200 -6.56 -1.88 -1.19
CA ASN A 200 -7.42 -1.70 -0.02
C ASN A 200 -7.81 -3.06 0.61
N ASP A 201 -8.12 -4.07 -0.20
CA ASP A 201 -8.44 -5.42 0.28
C ASP A 201 -7.24 -6.09 0.96
N TRP A 202 -6.00 -5.82 0.50
CA TRP A 202 -4.78 -6.24 1.19
C TRP A 202 -4.62 -5.52 2.54
N LEU A 203 -4.77 -4.18 2.57
CA LEU A 203 -4.65 -3.37 3.79
C LEU A 203 -5.68 -3.71 4.87
N THR A 204 -6.86 -4.17 4.46
CA THR A 204 -7.99 -4.54 5.34
C THR A 204 -8.07 -6.05 5.60
N GLY A 205 -7.10 -6.84 5.10
CA GLY A 205 -7.04 -8.29 5.28
C GLY A 205 -8.15 -9.09 4.58
N GLN A 206 -8.93 -8.48 3.69
CA GLN A 206 -9.97 -9.15 2.91
C GLN A 206 -9.38 -10.07 1.83
N GLN A 207 -8.15 -9.79 1.38
CA GLN A 207 -7.42 -10.61 0.44
C GLN A 207 -5.94 -10.76 0.89
N PRO A 208 -5.32 -11.94 0.72
CA PRO A 208 -3.88 -12.07 0.92
C PRO A 208 -3.12 -11.32 -0.18
N ASN A 209 -2.03 -10.64 0.21
CA ASN A 209 -1.12 -10.00 -0.73
C ASN A 209 -0.20 -11.05 -1.37
N PHE A 210 -0.61 -11.62 -2.50
CA PHE A 210 0.26 -12.41 -3.37
C PHE A 210 0.93 -11.57 -4.47
N GLY A 211 0.64 -10.26 -4.53
CA GLY A 211 1.21 -9.36 -5.52
C GLY A 211 0.55 -9.40 -6.90
N LEU A 212 1.32 -8.95 -7.89
CA LEU A 212 0.89 -8.63 -9.24
C LEU A 212 1.76 -9.36 -10.26
N LEU A 213 1.15 -9.76 -11.37
CA LEU A 213 1.82 -10.28 -12.56
C LEU A 213 1.78 -9.22 -13.67
N LEU A 214 2.95 -8.92 -14.23
CA LEU A 214 3.17 -7.95 -15.28
C LEU A 214 3.52 -8.69 -16.58
N LYS A 215 2.67 -8.60 -17.59
CA LYS A 215 2.85 -9.29 -18.88
C LYS A 215 2.49 -8.41 -20.07
N GLN A 216 3.00 -8.74 -21.25
CA GLN A 216 2.45 -8.18 -22.48
C GLN A 216 1.05 -8.74 -22.74
N GLN A 217 0.22 -7.99 -23.47
CA GLN A 217 -1.07 -8.51 -23.92
C GLN A 217 -0.90 -9.54 -25.05
N ASN A 218 0.10 -9.35 -25.91
CA ASN A 218 0.48 -10.30 -26.95
C ASN A 218 1.90 -10.80 -26.67
N GLU A 219 2.02 -12.05 -26.23
CA GLU A 219 3.28 -12.73 -25.92
C GLU A 219 3.73 -13.66 -27.07
N SER A 220 3.31 -13.36 -28.31
CA SER A 220 3.66 -14.10 -29.53
C SER A 220 4.47 -13.26 -30.52
N LEU A 221 4.91 -12.05 -30.15
CA LEU A 221 5.66 -11.13 -31.01
C LEU A 221 7.09 -10.93 -30.47
N PRO A 222 8.11 -11.57 -31.08
CA PRO A 222 9.50 -11.45 -30.64
C PRO A 222 10.07 -10.03 -30.78
N GLY A 223 11.12 -9.76 -29.99
CA GLY A 223 11.80 -8.47 -29.97
C GLY A 223 11.01 -7.32 -29.34
N LEU A 224 9.80 -7.55 -28.83
CA LEU A 224 9.02 -6.50 -28.14
C LEU A 224 9.30 -6.42 -26.63
N ALA A 225 10.13 -7.29 -26.07
CA ALA A 225 10.46 -7.31 -24.65
C ALA A 225 10.86 -5.92 -24.09
N ARG A 226 10.41 -5.67 -22.85
CA ARG A 226 10.78 -4.50 -22.05
C ARG A 226 11.56 -4.96 -20.83
N LYS A 227 12.68 -4.27 -20.58
CA LYS A 227 13.51 -4.42 -19.39
C LYS A 227 13.12 -3.33 -18.41
N PHE A 228 12.47 -3.69 -17.32
CA PHE A 228 12.18 -2.79 -16.21
C PHE A 228 13.31 -2.83 -15.18
N ALA A 229 13.49 -1.77 -14.40
CA ALA A 229 14.32 -1.81 -13.20
C ALA A 229 13.67 -2.68 -12.12
N SER A 230 14.48 -3.51 -11.45
CA SER A 230 14.10 -4.27 -10.24
C SER A 230 14.21 -3.40 -8.98
N LYS A 231 13.62 -3.86 -7.87
CA LYS A 231 13.91 -3.37 -6.51
C LYS A 231 15.42 -3.49 -6.17
N ASP A 232 16.11 -4.44 -6.79
CA ASP A 232 17.54 -4.73 -6.58
C ASP A 232 18.44 -3.94 -7.56
N ALA A 233 17.90 -3.02 -8.37
CA ALA A 233 18.68 -2.18 -9.29
C ALA A 233 19.67 -1.26 -8.54
N ALA A 234 20.92 -1.17 -9.01
CA ALA A 234 21.97 -0.42 -8.33
C ALA A 234 21.71 1.09 -8.22
N ASP A 235 21.07 1.69 -9.23
CA ASP A 235 20.58 3.07 -9.16
C ASP A 235 19.19 3.13 -8.48
N VAL A 236 19.20 3.61 -7.23
CA VAL A 236 17.98 3.83 -6.43
C VAL A 236 16.98 4.79 -7.08
N ASN A 237 17.40 5.61 -8.06
CA ASN A 237 16.51 6.56 -8.71
C ASN A 237 15.55 5.88 -9.70
N VAL A 238 15.94 4.76 -10.31
CA VAL A 238 15.12 3.99 -11.26
C VAL A 238 14.33 2.85 -10.61
N GLN A 239 14.61 2.50 -9.35
CA GLN A 239 13.90 1.43 -8.64
C GLN A 239 12.37 1.63 -8.63
N PRO A 240 11.58 0.54 -8.65
CA PRO A 240 10.13 0.56 -8.52
C PRO A 240 9.63 1.33 -7.30
N ARG A 241 8.60 2.16 -7.50
CA ARG A 241 7.98 2.97 -6.43
C ARG A 241 6.48 2.70 -6.36
N VAL A 242 5.95 2.62 -5.15
CA VAL A 242 4.49 2.62 -4.93
C VAL A 242 4.10 3.95 -4.28
N LEU A 243 3.11 4.59 -4.89
CA LEU A 243 2.50 5.83 -4.46
C LEU A 243 1.13 5.53 -3.86
N LEU A 244 0.93 5.85 -2.59
CA LEU A 244 -0.37 5.76 -1.93
C LEU A 244 -0.90 7.16 -1.64
N SER A 245 -2.06 7.51 -2.21
CA SER A 245 -2.77 8.74 -1.88
C SER A 245 -3.95 8.43 -0.97
N PHE A 246 -3.99 9.08 0.19
CA PHE A 246 -5.04 8.90 1.20
C PHE A 246 -5.91 10.15 1.35
N LEU A 247 -7.14 9.98 1.83
CA LEU A 247 -8.00 11.07 2.28
C LEU A 247 -8.27 10.92 3.78
N LEU A 248 -8.30 12.03 4.53
CA LEU A 248 -8.91 12.02 5.86
C LEU A 248 -10.41 11.78 5.72
N VAL A 249 -10.93 10.86 6.53
CA VAL A 249 -12.27 11.06 7.07
C VAL A 249 -12.11 11.89 8.34
N SER A 250 -12.52 13.15 8.30
CA SER A 250 -12.75 13.89 9.53
C SER A 250 -13.81 13.11 10.33
N PRO A 251 -13.58 12.77 11.61
CA PRO A 251 -14.62 12.14 12.40
C PRO A 251 -15.82 13.08 12.41
N THR A 252 -16.95 12.63 11.87
CA THR A 252 -18.21 13.34 12.01
C THR A 252 -18.47 13.47 13.51
N SER A 253 -18.53 14.72 13.98
CA SER A 253 -18.86 15.01 15.37
C SER A 253 -20.20 14.35 15.66
N HIS A 254 -20.18 13.27 16.43
CA HIS A 254 -21.41 12.63 16.85
C HIS A 254 -22.22 13.71 17.58
N PRO A 255 -23.49 13.93 17.21
CA PRO A 255 -24.35 14.82 17.95
C PRO A 255 -24.73 14.13 19.27
N CYS A 256 -23.78 14.09 20.20
CA CYS A 256 -24.04 13.88 21.62
C CYS A 256 -24.73 15.14 22.19
N ALA A 257 -25.87 15.49 21.59
CA ALA A 257 -26.89 16.29 22.21
C ALA A 257 -27.62 15.43 23.25
N CYS A 258 -26.88 14.98 24.26
CA CYS A 258 -27.50 14.80 25.57
C CYS A 258 -27.93 16.21 26.00
N PRO A 259 -29.24 16.49 26.17
CA PRO A 259 -29.64 17.71 26.81
C PRO A 259 -29.06 17.68 28.22
N CYS A 260 -28.04 18.50 28.47
CA CYS A 260 -27.52 18.70 29.81
C CYS A 260 -28.68 19.26 30.63
N PRO A 261 -29.22 18.54 31.64
CA PRO A 261 -30.29 19.10 32.44
C PRO A 261 -29.73 20.30 33.19
N THR A 262 -30.26 21.49 32.87
CA THR A 262 -29.87 22.75 33.49
C THR A 262 -29.81 22.58 35.00
N LEU A 263 -28.69 22.98 35.60
CA LEU A 263 -28.32 22.73 37.01
C LEU A 263 -29.25 23.50 37.98
N THR A 264 -30.49 23.03 38.04
CA THR A 264 -31.56 23.51 38.89
C THR A 264 -31.49 22.71 40.18
N LYS A 265 -31.41 23.40 41.32
CA LYS A 265 -31.22 22.84 42.67
C LYS A 265 -32.00 21.54 42.89
N LEU A 266 -31.30 20.40 42.85
CA LEU A 266 -31.84 19.13 43.31
C LEU A 266 -32.04 19.19 44.83
N HIS A 267 -33.29 19.05 45.26
CA HIS A 267 -33.60 18.73 46.65
C HIS A 267 -33.05 17.33 46.98
N PRO A 268 -32.53 17.09 48.18
CA PRO A 268 -31.97 15.79 48.55
C PRO A 268 -33.08 14.79 48.92
N ALA A 269 -33.70 14.17 47.92
CA ALA A 269 -34.54 12.99 48.11
C ALA A 269 -34.53 12.08 46.86
N GLN A 270 -34.47 10.77 47.09
CA GLN A 270 -34.72 9.67 46.13
C GLN A 270 -33.62 9.36 45.09
N CYS A 271 -32.55 8.69 45.56
CA CYS A 271 -31.86 7.70 44.73
C CYS A 271 -32.57 6.33 44.87
N PRO A 272 -32.99 5.65 43.79
CA PRO A 272 -33.42 4.26 43.84
C PRO A 272 -32.25 3.35 44.23
N LYS A 273 -32.49 2.38 45.13
CA LYS A 273 -31.51 1.35 45.47
C LYS A 273 -31.48 0.28 44.37
N GLY A 274 -30.29 -0.06 43.88
CA GLY A 274 -30.07 -1.36 43.21
C GLY A 274 -29.16 -1.31 41.98
N HIS A 275 -27.85 -1.48 42.19
CA HIS A 275 -27.02 -2.49 41.53
C HIS A 275 -25.66 -2.55 42.28
N PRO A 276 -24.99 -3.72 42.36
CA PRO A 276 -23.87 -3.90 43.28
C PRO A 276 -22.58 -3.23 42.78
N ALA A 277 -21.89 -2.55 43.70
CA ALA A 277 -20.56 -2.00 43.44
C ALA A 277 -19.51 -3.12 43.37
N ALA A 278 -18.61 -3.06 42.37
CA ALA A 278 -17.43 -3.91 42.34
C ALA A 278 -16.50 -3.55 43.51
N GLN A 279 -16.25 -4.51 44.41
CA GLN A 279 -15.34 -4.31 45.53
C GLN A 279 -13.88 -4.36 45.04
N LEU A 280 -13.14 -3.26 45.22
CA LEU A 280 -11.68 -3.30 45.21
C LEU A 280 -11.22 -4.03 46.48
N THR A 281 -10.74 -5.26 46.36
CA THR A 281 -10.16 -6.01 47.49
C THR A 281 -8.68 -5.66 47.61
N ALA A 282 -8.27 -5.10 48.74
CA ALA A 282 -6.89 -4.74 49.01
C ALA A 282 -6.00 -5.99 49.21
N LEU A 283 -4.84 -6.01 48.54
CA LEU A 283 -3.81 -7.04 48.74
C LEU A 283 -3.21 -6.96 50.14
N HIS A 284 -3.43 -8.00 50.95
CA HIS A 284 -2.79 -8.17 52.25
C HIS A 284 -1.34 -8.67 52.14
N ALA A 285 -0.51 -8.29 53.10
CA ALA A 285 0.93 -8.54 53.08
C ALA A 285 1.33 -10.00 53.39
N SER A 286 2.37 -10.50 52.70
CA SER A 286 3.00 -11.80 52.98
C SER A 286 3.91 -11.78 54.22
N PRO A 287 3.93 -12.84 55.04
CA PRO A 287 4.90 -13.01 56.13
C PRO A 287 6.26 -13.57 55.65
N ARG A 288 7.31 -13.34 56.44
CA ARG A 288 8.70 -13.81 56.20
C ARG A 288 8.86 -15.33 56.40
N PRO A 289 9.80 -15.98 55.69
CA PRO A 289 10.31 -17.31 56.08
C PRO A 289 11.50 -17.22 57.07
N GLN A 290 11.63 -18.22 57.95
CA GLN A 290 12.85 -18.50 58.74
C GLN A 290 13.65 -19.68 58.11
N PRO A 291 14.96 -19.84 58.42
CA PRO A 291 15.87 -20.76 57.70
C PRO A 291 16.28 -22.04 58.47
N ARG A 292 17.01 -22.94 57.75
CA ARG A 292 17.74 -24.17 58.18
C ARG A 292 16.88 -25.46 58.21
N SER A 293 17.38 -26.66 57.86
CA SER A 293 18.73 -27.11 57.44
C SER A 293 18.76 -28.51 56.77
N ARG A 294 19.78 -28.73 55.91
CA ARG A 294 20.49 -30.00 55.55
C ARG A 294 19.72 -31.23 55.03
N ALA A 295 20.33 -31.87 54.02
CA ALA A 295 19.95 -33.13 53.33
C ALA A 295 20.72 -34.35 53.94
N PRO A 296 20.95 -35.52 53.29
CA PRO A 296 20.42 -36.11 52.02
C PRO A 296 20.11 -37.64 52.05
N ASN A 297 19.44 -38.18 51.00
CA ASN A 297 19.71 -39.47 50.28
C ASN A 297 18.48 -39.89 49.41
N ARG A 298 18.62 -40.10 48.09
CA ARG A 298 19.14 -41.25 47.29
C ARG A 298 18.10 -42.34 46.96
N HIS A 299 17.91 -42.56 45.65
CA HIS A 299 17.39 -43.74 44.92
C HIS A 299 16.07 -44.40 45.35
N ARG A 300 15.06 -44.35 44.45
CA ARG A 300 14.55 -45.58 43.81
C ARG A 300 13.83 -45.32 42.48
N THR A 301 13.56 -46.40 41.77
CA THR A 301 13.24 -46.50 40.33
C THR A 301 11.77 -46.84 40.04
N ALA A 302 11.37 -46.54 38.80
CA ALA A 302 10.49 -47.34 37.92
C ALA A 302 8.96 -47.12 37.90
N ARG A 303 8.50 -46.89 36.64
CA ARG A 303 7.38 -47.54 35.92
C ARG A 303 5.91 -47.36 36.36
N SER A 304 5.16 -46.77 35.41
CA SER A 304 3.97 -47.35 34.74
C SER A 304 2.55 -47.02 35.25
N ALA A 305 1.85 -46.24 34.41
CA ALA A 305 0.46 -46.36 33.95
C ALA A 305 -0.67 -46.80 34.90
N ASN A 306 -1.67 -45.91 35.09
CA ASN A 306 -2.98 -45.94 34.40
C ASN A 306 -3.81 -44.70 34.79
N VAL A 307 -4.35 -43.93 33.84
CA VAL A 307 -5.76 -43.97 33.36
C VAL A 307 -6.81 -43.81 34.48
N ILE A 308 -7.46 -42.63 34.55
CA ILE A 308 -8.93 -42.43 34.48
C ILE A 308 -9.23 -40.92 34.33
N ASP A 309 -9.80 -40.59 33.19
CA ASP A 309 -10.91 -39.66 32.91
C ASP A 309 -11.42 -38.67 34.01
N ARG A 310 -11.46 -37.36 33.69
CA ARG A 310 -12.71 -36.56 33.59
C ARG A 310 -12.51 -35.03 33.44
N ASN A 311 -13.25 -34.48 32.46
CA ASN A 311 -13.94 -33.17 32.45
C ASN A 311 -13.21 -31.81 32.54
N LEU A 312 -13.60 -30.95 31.59
CA LEU A 312 -13.82 -29.50 31.69
C LEU A 312 -12.67 -28.58 32.15
N LEU A 313 -12.13 -27.79 31.22
CA LEU A 313 -12.54 -26.39 31.02
C LEU A 313 -11.78 -25.74 29.84
N LEU A 314 -12.53 -25.15 28.88
CA LEU A 314 -11.95 -24.14 27.98
C LEU A 314 -11.73 -22.85 28.77
N ALA A 315 -10.51 -22.33 28.77
CA ALA A 315 -10.19 -21.00 29.27
C ALA A 315 -9.59 -20.15 28.14
N CYS A 316 -10.31 -19.11 27.71
CA CYS A 316 -9.79 -18.12 26.78
C CYS A 316 -8.58 -17.38 27.39
N VAL A 317 -7.49 -17.30 26.63
CA VAL A 317 -6.33 -16.47 26.97
C VAL A 317 -6.40 -15.17 26.15
N PRO A 318 -6.69 -14.01 26.75
CA PRO A 318 -6.56 -12.73 26.07
C PRO A 318 -5.10 -12.26 26.11
N TRP A 319 -4.38 -12.41 24.99
CA TRP A 319 -3.11 -11.71 24.79
C TRP A 319 -3.37 -10.25 24.40
N ALA A 320 -3.05 -9.33 25.31
CA ALA A 320 -2.96 -7.89 25.04
C ALA A 320 -1.64 -7.36 25.60
N LEU A 321 -0.60 -7.36 24.77
CA LEU A 321 0.70 -6.75 25.07
C LEU A 321 0.83 -5.42 24.29
N CYS A 322 0.49 -4.32 24.96
CA CYS A 322 0.83 -2.99 24.46
C CYS A 322 2.33 -2.73 24.70
N TYR A 323 3.13 -2.71 23.63
CA TYR A 323 4.51 -2.24 23.68
C TYR A 323 4.54 -0.70 23.71
N LEU A 324 5.16 -0.14 24.74
CA LEU A 324 5.59 1.27 24.79
C LEU A 324 7.04 1.39 24.29
N PRO A 325 7.40 2.44 23.54
CA PRO A 325 8.77 2.64 23.09
C PRO A 325 9.68 3.16 24.22
N PRO A 326 10.98 2.80 24.22
CA PRO A 326 11.92 3.27 25.24
C PRO A 326 12.30 4.74 25.01
N GLN A 327 12.35 5.53 26.10
CA GLN A 327 12.98 6.85 26.06
C GLN A 327 14.50 6.71 26.25
N VAL A 328 15.25 7.43 25.41
CA VAL A 328 16.71 7.50 25.48
C VAL A 328 17.10 8.54 26.53
N ALA A 329 17.75 8.10 27.61
CA ALA A 329 18.37 8.97 28.61
C ALA A 329 19.89 8.92 28.45
N ILE A 330 20.49 10.01 27.95
CA ILE A 330 21.95 10.18 27.88
C ILE A 330 22.40 10.84 29.18
N PHE A 331 23.12 10.09 30.02
CA PHE A 331 23.83 10.65 31.17
C PHE A 331 25.24 11.11 30.75
N PHE A 332 25.55 12.39 30.99
CA PHE A 332 26.94 12.85 31.05
C PHE A 332 27.53 12.50 32.42
N GLY A 333 28.75 11.98 32.44
CA GLY A 333 29.52 11.74 33.66
C GLY A 333 31.00 11.97 33.39
N ASN A 334 31.56 13.03 33.98
CA ASN A 334 33.00 13.29 33.99
C ASN A 334 33.68 12.46 35.08
N ALA A 335 34.77 11.78 34.73
CA ALA A 335 35.91 11.48 35.59
C ALA A 335 37.13 11.21 34.70
#